data_AF-A0A0V1ERG7-F1
#
_entry.id   AF-A0A0V1ERG7-F1
#
_cell.length_a   1.000
_cell.length_b   1.000
_cell.length_c   1.000
_cell.angle_alpha   90.00
_cell.angle_beta   90.00
_cell.angle_gamma   90.00
#
_symmetry.space_group_name_H-M   'P 1'
#
loop_
_entity.id
_entity.type
_entity.pdbx_description
1 polymer ?
#
loop_
_entity_poly.entity_id
_entity_poly.type
_entity_poly.pdbx_seq_one_letter_code
_entity_poly.pdbx_strand_id
1 'polypeptide(L)'
;MEMTAQVINQCTTSLSQAVQGALSSLGALKQMVRRRRNKLGTPLRVPNILDTVIIPEEFTTYAPHCDELVSFLLADSCPSPQRILIFVSQRKVAILRELRTWYVMAHFNQCHRCSA
;
A
#
# COMPACT_ATOMS: atom_id res chain seq x y z
N MET A 1 11.84 -13.92 2.45
CA MET A 1 12.25 -12.73 1.66
C MET A 1 11.65 -12.74 0.24
N GLU A 2 11.36 -13.92 -0.30
CA GLU A 2 10.72 -14.17 -1.59
C GLU A 2 9.36 -13.47 -1.77
N MET A 3 8.53 -13.47 -0.72
CA MET A 3 7.25 -12.73 -0.67
C MET A 3 7.41 -11.22 -0.97
N THR A 4 8.46 -10.56 -0.46
CA THR A 4 8.68 -9.12 -0.71
C THR A 4 9.04 -8.87 -2.17
N ALA A 5 9.80 -9.77 -2.79
CA ALA A 5 10.12 -9.69 -4.21
C ALA A 5 8.88 -9.82 -5.08
N GLN A 6 8.03 -10.80 -4.76
CA GLN A 6 6.79 -11.07 -5.47
C GLN A 6 5.83 -9.90 -5.35
N VAL A 7 5.64 -9.35 -4.15
CA VAL A 7 4.77 -8.17 -3.92
C VAL A 7 5.29 -6.95 -4.69
N ILE A 8 6.60 -6.63 -4.60
CA ILE A 8 7.16 -5.51 -5.37
C ILE A 8 6.94 -5.73 -6.86
N ASN A 9 7.28 -6.91 -7.37
CA ASN A 9 7.12 -7.22 -8.78
C ASN A 9 5.66 -7.08 -9.22
N GLN A 10 4.72 -7.68 -8.51
CA GLN A 10 3.28 -7.58 -8.78
C GLN A 10 2.80 -6.12 -8.80
N CYS A 11 3.24 -5.30 -7.84
CA CYS A 11 2.88 -3.88 -7.78
C CYS A 11 3.53 -3.04 -8.89
N THR A 12 4.66 -3.48 -9.44
CA THR A 12 5.39 -2.75 -10.50
C THR A 12 5.03 -3.19 -11.92
N THR A 13 4.51 -4.41 -12.11
CA THR A 13 4.22 -4.98 -13.44
C THR A 13 3.18 -4.18 -14.22
N SER A 14 2.24 -3.51 -13.55
CA SER A 14 1.19 -2.71 -14.18
C SER A 14 1.55 -1.23 -14.35
N LEU A 15 2.76 -0.82 -13.98
CA LEU A 15 3.20 0.58 -14.11
C LEU A 15 3.71 0.86 -15.52
N SER A 16 3.53 2.10 -15.99
CA SER A 16 4.07 2.51 -17.30
C SER A 16 5.60 2.44 -17.31
N GLN A 17 6.20 2.25 -18.49
CA GLN A 17 7.66 2.18 -18.64
C GLN A 17 8.38 3.43 -18.10
N ALA A 18 7.78 4.61 -18.27
CA ALA A 18 8.31 5.86 -17.73
C ALA A 18 8.38 5.83 -16.19
N VAL A 19 7.35 5.30 -15.53
CA VAL A 19 7.32 5.14 -14.08
C VAL A 19 8.30 4.05 -13.63
N GLN A 20 8.38 2.93 -14.35
CA GLN A 20 9.35 1.87 -14.06
C GLN A 20 10.80 2.38 -14.16
N GLY A 21 11.10 3.26 -15.12
CA GLY A 21 12.41 3.91 -15.26
C GLY A 21 12.75 4.90 -14.15
N ALA A 22 11.73 5.50 -13.51
CA ALA A 22 11.91 6.38 -12.36
C ALA A 22 11.99 5.62 -11.02
N LEU A 23 11.56 4.36 -10.98
CA LEU A 23 11.62 3.53 -9.79
C LEU A 23 13.05 3.06 -9.51
N SER A 24 13.37 2.95 -8.21
CA SER A 24 14.59 2.26 -7.79
C SER A 24 14.56 0.80 -8.24
N SER A 25 15.73 0.23 -8.55
CA SER A 25 15.83 -1.18 -8.94
C SER A 25 15.21 -2.10 -7.90
N LEU A 26 14.71 -3.27 -8.32
CA LEU A 26 14.13 -4.27 -7.42
C LEU A 26 15.08 -4.62 -6.25
N GLY A 27 16.39 -4.69 -6.53
CA GLY A 27 17.41 -4.90 -5.51
C GLY A 27 17.46 -3.77 -4.48
N ALA A 28 17.44 -2.51 -4.93
CA ALA A 28 17.42 -1.34 -4.06
C ALA A 28 16.13 -1.26 -3.22
N LEU A 29 14.97 -1.55 -3.82
CA LEU A 29 13.69 -1.60 -3.10
C LEU A 29 13.69 -2.69 -2.02
N LYS A 30 14.17 -3.90 -2.33
CA LYS A 30 14.33 -4.98 -1.33
C LYS A 30 15.24 -4.56 -0.17
N GLN A 31 16.35 -3.90 -0.47
CA GLN A 31 17.29 -3.41 0.55
C GLN A 31 16.66 -2.32 1.42
N MET A 32 15.88 -1.41 0.82
CA MET A 32 15.15 -0.38 1.54
C MET A 32 14.16 -1.00 2.54
N VAL A 33 13.34 -1.96 2.08
CA VAL A 33 12.39 -2.69 2.95
C VAL A 33 13.13 -3.43 4.07
N ARG A 34 14.26 -4.10 3.75
CA ARG A 34 15.07 -4.81 4.75
C ARG A 34 15.64 -3.86 5.81
N ARG A 35 16.25 -2.75 5.39
CA ARG A 35 16.83 -1.75 6.31
C ARG A 35 15.76 -1.16 7.25
N ARG A 36 14.57 -0.86 6.72
CA ARG A 36 13.45 -0.35 7.52
C ARG A 36 12.95 -1.39 8.53
N ARG A 37 12.77 -2.65 8.11
CA ARG A 37 12.39 -3.74 9.02
C ARG A 37 13.41 -3.94 10.14
N ASN A 38 14.71 -3.87 9.81
CA ASN A 38 15.78 -4.01 10.79
C ASN A 38 15.82 -2.81 11.77
N LYS A 39 15.53 -1.59 11.31
CA LYS A 39 15.49 -0.40 12.17
C LYS A 39 14.39 -0.48 13.23
N LEU A 40 13.28 -1.16 12.93
CA LEU A 40 12.16 -1.34 13.86
C LEU A 40 12.45 -2.39 14.96
N GLY A 41 13.61 -3.05 14.95
CA GLY A 41 14.15 -3.88 16.04
C GLY A 41 13.38 -5.17 16.34
N THR A 42 12.16 -5.32 15.81
CA THR A 42 11.25 -6.43 16.08
C THR A 42 10.90 -7.09 14.76
N PRO A 43 10.96 -8.43 14.63
CA PRO A 43 10.36 -9.10 13.49
C PRO A 43 8.86 -8.78 13.51
N LEU A 44 8.44 -7.84 12.66
CA LEU A 44 7.03 -7.57 12.43
C LEU A 44 6.40 -8.89 11.99
N ARG A 45 5.58 -9.48 12.89
CA ARG A 45 4.82 -10.68 12.56
C ARG A 45 4.03 -10.35 11.32
N VAL A 46 4.18 -11.16 10.27
CA VAL A 46 3.39 -10.99 9.05
C VAL A 46 1.93 -11.01 9.49
N PRO A 47 1.15 -9.93 9.23
CA PRO A 47 -0.25 -9.93 9.58
C PRO A 47 -0.92 -11.03 8.77
N ASN A 48 -1.40 -12.06 9.45
CA ASN A 48 -2.11 -13.17 8.81
C ASN A 48 -3.61 -12.84 8.63
N ILE A 49 -4.05 -11.76 9.26
CA ILE A 49 -5.44 -11.27 9.35
C ILE A 49 -5.42 -9.74 9.47
N LEU A 50 -6.42 -9.07 8.87
CA LEU A 50 -6.49 -7.61 8.69
C LEU A 50 -6.62 -6.82 10.00
N ASP A 51 -7.16 -7.44 11.05
CA ASP A 51 -7.25 -6.91 12.41
C ASP A 51 -5.88 -6.69 13.06
N THR A 52 -4.89 -7.54 12.72
CA THR A 52 -3.51 -7.45 13.25
C THR A 52 -2.61 -6.51 12.46
N VAL A 53 -3.11 -5.91 11.38
CA VAL A 53 -2.33 -4.96 10.57
C VAL A 53 -2.13 -3.68 11.37
N ILE A 54 -0.88 -3.31 11.62
CA ILE A 54 -0.53 -2.01 12.19
C ILE A 54 0.02 -1.15 11.05
N ILE A 55 -0.58 0.02 10.83
CA ILE A 55 -0.09 1.02 9.86
C ILE A 55 0.54 2.14 10.67
N PRO A 56 1.88 2.24 10.70
CA PRO A 56 2.55 3.34 11.38
C PRO A 56 2.17 4.68 10.75
N GLU A 57 2.09 5.72 11.57
CA GLU A 57 1.69 7.08 11.16
C GLU A 57 2.54 7.60 9.99
N GLU A 58 3.84 7.30 9.97
CA GLU A 58 4.77 7.65 8.89
C GLU A 58 4.38 7.11 7.51
N PHE A 59 3.50 6.11 7.43
CA PHE A 59 2.97 5.55 6.18
C PHE A 59 1.53 6.02 5.87
N THR A 60 0.94 6.84 6.74
CA THR A 60 -0.41 7.40 6.52
C THR A 60 -0.35 8.70 5.72
N THR A 61 0.82 9.35 5.66
CA THR A 61 1.04 10.63 4.99
C THR A 61 2.20 10.58 4.01
N TYR A 62 2.19 11.43 2.98
CA TYR A 62 3.32 11.66 2.08
C TYR A 62 3.47 13.14 1.78
N ALA A 63 4.70 13.55 1.42
CA ALA A 63 5.00 14.92 1.03
C ALA A 63 5.19 15.03 -0.50
N PRO A 64 4.16 15.45 -1.26
CA PRO A 64 4.31 15.70 -2.70
C PRO A 64 5.24 16.89 -3.00
N HIS A 65 5.28 17.88 -2.11
CA HIS A 65 6.14 19.06 -2.15
C HIS A 65 6.80 19.24 -0.77
N CYS A 66 7.96 19.92 -0.71
CA CYS A 66 8.74 20.03 0.55
C CYS A 66 7.95 20.59 1.74
N ASP A 67 6.88 21.37 1.48
CA ASP A 67 6.11 22.07 2.51
C ASP A 67 4.67 21.56 2.66
N GLU A 68 4.31 20.46 2.00
CA GLU A 68 2.94 19.93 2.04
C GLU A 68 2.96 18.49 2.56
N LEU A 69 2.33 18.24 3.71
CA LEU A 69 2.10 16.89 4.22
C LEU A 69 0.66 16.48 3.93
N VAL A 70 0.46 15.50 3.06
CA VAL A 70 -0.86 15.05 2.62
C VAL A 70 -1.18 13.68 3.20
N SER A 71 -2.36 13.54 3.81
CA SER A 71 -2.87 12.23 4.20
C SER A 71 -3.21 11.40 2.96
N PHE A 72 -2.61 10.21 2.89
CA PHE A 72 -2.85 9.19 1.88
C PHE A 72 -3.80 8.10 2.39
N LEU A 73 -3.81 7.81 3.69
CA LEU A 73 -4.80 6.94 4.33
C LEU A 73 -6.01 7.80 4.75
N LEU A 74 -7.05 7.84 3.91
CA LEU A 74 -8.20 8.71 4.14
C LEU A 74 -9.21 8.12 5.14
N ALA A 75 -9.39 6.80 5.11
CA ALA A 75 -10.32 6.14 6.02
C ALA A 75 -9.78 4.78 6.46
N ASP A 76 -10.03 4.47 7.72
CA ASP A 76 -9.72 3.21 8.36
C ASP A 76 -10.88 2.85 9.29
N SER A 77 -11.55 1.74 9.00
CA SER A 77 -12.71 1.27 9.78
C SER A 77 -12.34 0.59 11.11
N CYS A 78 -11.10 0.78 11.58
CA CYS A 78 -10.52 0.18 12.78
C CYS A 78 -10.28 -1.35 12.70
N PRO A 79 -9.46 -1.91 13.61
CA PRO A 79 -9.16 -3.35 13.63
C PRO A 79 -10.41 -4.24 13.63
N SER A 80 -10.56 -5.02 12.56
CA SER A 80 -11.64 -5.98 12.36
C SER A 80 -11.22 -6.98 11.28
N PRO A 81 -11.70 -8.23 11.29
CA PRO A 81 -11.55 -9.13 10.15
C PRO A 81 -12.05 -8.55 8.82
N GLN A 82 -12.99 -7.60 8.88
CA GLN A 82 -13.56 -6.89 7.74
C GLN A 82 -13.07 -5.43 7.66
N ARG A 83 -11.88 -5.13 8.21
CA ARG A 83 -11.32 -3.78 8.19
C ARG A 83 -11.20 -3.25 6.77
N ILE A 84 -11.75 -2.07 6.55
CA ILE A 84 -11.72 -1.34 5.28
C ILE A 84 -10.66 -0.24 5.40
N LEU A 85 -9.69 -0.26 4.48
CA LEU A 85 -8.65 0.75 4.34
C LEU A 85 -8.85 1.49 3.02
N ILE A 86 -9.01 2.82 3.07
CA ILE A 86 -9.16 3.65 1.87
C ILE A 86 -7.91 4.51 1.72
N PHE A 87 -7.11 4.19 0.70
CA PHE A 87 -5.92 4.94 0.35
C PHE A 87 -6.21 5.91 -0.82
N VAL A 88 -6.39 7.18 -0.51
CA VAL A 88 -6.65 8.24 -1.48
C VAL A 88 -6.33 9.60 -0.85
N SER A 89 -5.87 10.57 -1.65
CA SER A 89 -5.70 11.94 -1.15
C SER A 89 -7.02 12.71 -1.18
N GLN A 90 -7.19 13.68 -0.28
CA GLN A 90 -8.39 14.55 -0.27
C GLN A 90 -8.58 15.27 -1.62
N ARG A 91 -7.50 15.69 -2.26
CA ARG A 91 -7.53 16.29 -3.61
C ARG A 91 -8.12 15.33 -4.65
N LYS A 92 -7.74 14.05 -4.63
CA LYS A 92 -8.32 13.04 -5.53
C LYS A 92 -9.80 12.84 -5.24
N VAL A 93 -10.22 12.86 -3.98
CA VAL A 93 -11.65 12.79 -3.62
C VAL A 93 -12.43 14.00 -4.12
N ALA A 94 -11.87 15.21 -3.99
CA ALA A 94 -12.50 16.42 -4.53
C ALA A 94 -12.73 16.31 -6.05
N ILE A 95 -11.70 15.85 -6.79
CA ILE A 95 -11.81 15.59 -8.24
C ILE A 95 -12.90 14.53 -8.51
N LEU A 96 -12.91 13.42 -7.77
CA LEU A 96 -13.92 12.37 -7.95
C LEU A 96 -15.34 12.89 -7.73
N ARG A 97 -15.57 13.78 -6.75
CA ARG A 97 -16.89 14.39 -6.50
C ARG A 97 -17.42 15.20 -7.67
N GLU A 98 -16.55 15.78 -8.49
CA GLU A 98 -16.93 16.57 -9.66
C GLU A 98 -17.19 15.72 -10.91
N LEU A 99 -16.72 14.46 -10.92
CA LEU A 99 -16.90 13.55 -12.05
C LEU A 99 -18.29 12.89 -12.01
N ARG A 100 -18.98 12.89 -13.15
CA ARG A 100 -20.30 12.24 -13.32
C ARG A 100 -20.24 10.71 -13.40
N THR A 101 -19.10 10.15 -13.79
CA THR A 101 -18.94 8.71 -14.03
C THR A 101 -17.63 8.23 -13.42
N TRP A 102 -17.66 7.14 -12.67
CA TRP A 102 -16.48 6.55 -12.02
C TRP A 102 -16.24 5.14 -12.56
N TYR A 103 -14.99 4.85 -12.90
CA TYR A 103 -14.55 3.49 -13.24
C TYR A 103 -13.74 2.95 -12.06
N VAL A 104 -14.31 1.96 -11.36
CA VAL A 104 -13.65 1.30 -10.24
C VAL A 104 -13.18 -0.08 -10.71
N MET A 105 -11.87 -0.28 -10.75
CA MET A 105 -11.29 -1.59 -11.00
C MET A 105 -11.00 -2.25 -9.65
N ALA A 106 -11.86 -3.17 -9.22
CA ALA A 106 -11.65 -3.95 -8.01
C ALA A 106 -10.95 -5.27 -8.37
N HIS A 107 -9.77 -5.51 -7.79
CA HIS A 107 -9.09 -6.80 -7.87
C HIS A 107 -9.36 -7.55 -6.56
N PHE A 108 -10.27 -8.52 -6.58
CA PHE A 108 -10.53 -9.40 -5.46
C PHE A 108 -9.59 -10.61 -5.53
N ASN A 109 -8.60 -10.69 -4.63
CA ASN A 109 -7.91 -11.94 -4.40
C ASN A 109 -8.78 -12.81 -3.47
N GLN A 110 -9.68 -13.61 -4.05
CA GLN A 110 -10.29 -14.73 -3.34
C GLN A 110 -9.18 -15.72 -2.97
N CYS A 111 -8.74 -15.70 -1.71
CA CYS A 111 -7.93 -16.77 -1.17
C CYS A 111 -8.87 -17.96 -0.91
N HIS A 112 -9.08 -18.80 -1.93
CA HIS A 112 -9.66 -20.12 -1.74
C HIS A 112 -8.69 -20.95 -0.90
N ARG A 113 -8.84 -20.92 0.43
CA ARG A 113 -8.34 -22.02 1.27
C ARG A 113 -9.19 -23.24 0.97
N CYS A 114 -8.51 -24.30 0.50
CA CYS A 114 -9.03 -25.65 0.35
C CYS A 114 -9.86 -26.07 1.57
N SER A 115 -11.02 -26.66 1.31
CA SER A 115 -11.77 -27.44 2.30
C SER A 115 -11.64 -28.91 1.95
N ALA A 116 -11.32 -29.69 2.99
CA ALA A 116 -11.21 -31.14 3.12
C ALA A 116 -10.06 -31.84 2.38
#